data_AF-A0A6L5XFA6-F1
#
_entry.id   AF-A0A6L5XFA6-F1
#
_cell.length_a   1.000
_cell.length_b   1.000
_cell.length_c   1.000
_cell.angle_alpha   90.00
_cell.angle_beta   90.00
_cell.angle_gamma   90.00
#
_symmetry.space_group_name_H-M   'P 1'
#
loop_
_entity.id
_entity.type
_entity.pdbx_description
1 polymer ?
#
loop_
_entity_poly.entity_id
_entity_poly.type
_entity_poly.pdbx_seq_one_letter_code
_entity_poly.pdbx_strand_id
1 'polypeptide(L)'
;MSEKITVTFSDGKRRVLKSPDEIENIDARRTALFVFNNFQVYRGTTDGEVDEDGDFCLKTDRSTIPGTLGIGLPFARLIGWAYENPKRAKK
;
A
#
# COMPACT_ATOMS: atom_id res chain seq x y z
N MET A 1 -21.53 0.73 -4.42
CA MET A 1 -21.07 -0.35 -5.33
C MET A 1 -19.58 -0.49 -5.11
N SER A 2 -19.09 -1.66 -4.68
CA SER A 2 -17.67 -1.86 -4.38
C SER A 2 -16.92 -2.10 -5.68
N GLU A 3 -16.39 -1.02 -6.27
CA GLU A 3 -15.57 -1.09 -7.48
C GLU A 3 -14.25 -1.78 -7.16
N LYS A 4 -14.14 -3.07 -7.52
CA LYS A 4 -12.93 -3.86 -7.34
C LYS A 4 -11.90 -3.45 -8.38
N ILE A 5 -10.92 -2.67 -7.97
CA ILE A 5 -9.85 -2.22 -8.86
C ILE A 5 -8.84 -3.36 -9.03
N THR A 6 -8.70 -3.84 -10.26
CA THR A 6 -7.71 -4.90 -10.59
C THR A 6 -6.54 -4.27 -11.32
N VAL A 7 -5.36 -4.30 -10.73
CA VAL A 7 -4.12 -3.79 -11.33
C VAL A 7 -3.24 -4.93 -11.82
N THR A 8 -2.63 -4.74 -12.98
CA THR A 8 -1.60 -5.64 -13.51
C THR A 8 -0.23 -4.99 -13.28
N PHE A 9 0.59 -5.60 -12.44
CA PHE A 9 1.95 -5.14 -12.19
C PHE A 9 2.87 -5.53 -13.36
N SER A 10 4.00 -4.84 -13.51
CA SER A 10 4.99 -5.10 -14.57
C SER A 10 5.55 -6.52 -14.56
N ASP A 11 5.48 -7.22 -13.42
CA ASP A 11 5.83 -8.64 -13.26
C ASP A 11 4.73 -9.58 -13.82
N GLY A 12 3.76 -9.07 -14.58
CA GLY A 12 2.61 -9.80 -15.13
C GLY A 12 1.55 -10.22 -14.10
N LYS A 13 1.79 -9.97 -12.81
CA LYS A 13 0.89 -10.35 -11.72
C LYS A 13 -0.31 -9.41 -11.66
N ARG A 14 -1.51 -9.97 -11.66
CA ARG A 14 -2.75 -9.24 -11.39
C ARG A 14 -3.07 -9.31 -9.92
N ARG A 15 -3.38 -8.18 -9.29
CA ARG A 15 -3.93 -8.15 -7.94
C ARG A 15 -5.17 -7.29 -7.89
N VAL A 16 -6.11 -7.72 -7.06
CA VAL A 16 -7.29 -6.95 -6.71
C VAL A 16 -6.90 -6.06 -5.54
N LEU A 17 -7.07 -4.76 -5.70
CA LEU A 17 -6.89 -3.77 -4.66
C LEU A 17 -8.15 -3.70 -3.81
N LYS A 18 -7.95 -3.60 -2.50
CA LYS A 18 -8.93 -3.17 -1.52
C LYS A 18 -9.13 -1.67 -1.62
N SER A 19 -10.31 -1.24 -1.18
CA SER A 19 -10.68 0.18 -1.22
C SER A 19 -9.75 0.97 -0.31
N PRO A 20 -9.38 2.21 -0.68
CA PRO A 20 -8.61 3.09 0.19
C PRO A 20 -9.32 3.26 1.55
N ASP A 21 -10.65 3.34 1.59
CA ASP A 21 -11.41 3.43 2.85
C ASP A 21 -11.19 2.24 3.80
N GLU A 22 -10.82 1.07 3.29
CA GLU A 22 -10.49 -0.09 4.15
C GLU A 22 -9.12 0.04 4.82
N ILE A 23 -8.35 1.12 4.59
CA ILE A 23 -7.02 1.30 5.17
C ILE A 23 -7.07 1.35 6.70
N GLU A 24 -8.16 1.84 7.30
CA GLU A 24 -8.34 1.82 8.77
C GLU A 24 -8.34 0.39 9.35
N ASN A 25 -8.68 -0.61 8.52
CA ASN A 25 -8.73 -2.03 8.89
C ASN A 25 -7.44 -2.77 8.53
N ILE A 26 -6.37 -2.06 8.18
CA ILE A 26 -5.11 -2.66 7.77
C ILE A 26 -4.33 -3.21 8.96
N ASP A 27 -3.65 -4.32 8.75
CA ASP A 27 -2.78 -4.89 9.76
C ASP A 27 -1.39 -4.25 9.68
N ALA A 28 -1.09 -3.38 10.66
CA ALA A 28 0.21 -2.70 10.79
C ALA A 28 1.42 -3.65 10.92
N ARG A 29 1.19 -4.95 11.16
CA ARG A 29 2.25 -5.97 11.18
C ARG A 29 2.53 -6.57 9.81
N ARG A 30 1.67 -6.33 8.80
CA ARG A 30 1.78 -6.94 7.48
C ARG A 30 2.11 -5.90 6.42
N THR A 31 3.14 -6.20 5.65
CA THR A 31 3.50 -5.37 4.49
C THR A 31 2.38 -5.37 3.47
N ALA A 32 1.98 -4.20 3.03
CA ALA A 32 1.01 -3.97 1.97
C ALA A 32 1.64 -3.14 0.83
N LEU A 33 1.01 -3.25 -0.33
CA LEU A 33 1.29 -2.50 -1.54
C LEU A 33 0.18 -1.46 -1.69
N PHE A 34 0.58 -0.20 -1.86
CA PHE A 34 -0.32 0.94 -2.01
C PHE A 34 -0.13 1.50 -3.41
N VAL A 35 -1.21 1.53 -4.19
CA VAL A 35 -1.18 1.98 -5.58
C VAL A 35 -1.79 3.36 -5.67
N PHE A 36 -1.05 4.29 -6.27
CA PHE A 36 -1.44 5.68 -6.41
C PHE A 36 -1.91 5.99 -7.84
N ASN A 37 -2.65 7.08 -7.98
CA ASN A 37 -3.20 7.54 -9.25
C ASN A 37 -2.15 7.93 -10.31
N ASN A 38 -0.91 8.13 -9.89
CA ASN A 38 0.24 8.35 -10.78
C ASN A 38 0.93 7.05 -11.21
N PHE A 39 0.29 5.88 -10.99
CA PHE A 39 0.85 4.54 -11.23
C PHE A 39 2.08 4.19 -10.39
N GLN A 40 2.43 5.01 -9.38
CA GLN A 40 3.44 4.63 -8.40
C GLN A 40 2.87 3.63 -7.41
N VAL A 41 3.73 2.72 -6.98
CA VAL A 41 3.39 1.68 -6.02
C VAL A 41 4.37 1.80 -4.87
N TYR A 42 3.84 2.05 -3.68
CA TYR A 42 4.61 2.07 -2.46
C TYR A 42 4.40 0.76 -1.70
N ARG A 43 5.43 0.34 -0.95
CA ARG A 43 5.39 -0.89 -0.18
C ARG A 43 5.81 -0.61 1.26
N GLY A 44 5.01 -1.04 2.22
CA GLY A 44 5.33 -0.87 3.64
C GLY A 44 4.22 -1.33 4.55
N THR A 45 4.37 -1.07 5.85
CA THR A 45 3.34 -1.20 6.86
C THR A 45 2.79 0.17 7.21
N THR A 46 1.50 0.28 7.52
CA THR A 46 0.89 1.50 8.03
C THR A 46 -0.05 1.12 9.16
N ASP A 47 -0.20 2.01 10.13
CA ASP A 47 -1.19 1.91 11.19
C ASP A 47 -2.61 2.24 10.71
N GLY A 48 -2.77 2.71 9.47
CA GLY A 48 -4.07 3.01 8.88
C GLY A 48 -4.67 4.33 9.35
N GLU A 49 -3.94 5.10 10.16
CA GLU A 49 -4.34 6.45 10.53
C GLU A 49 -3.97 7.44 9.41
N VAL A 50 -4.97 8.24 9.06
CA VAL A 50 -4.84 9.39 8.16
C VAL A 50 -4.90 10.64 9.04
N ASP A 51 -3.94 11.54 8.89
CA ASP A 51 -3.90 12.81 9.64
C ASP A 51 -4.92 13.83 9.10
N GLU A 52 -4.99 14.99 9.75
CA GLU A 52 -5.91 16.08 9.39
C GLU A 52 -5.63 16.66 7.99
N ASP A 53 -4.39 16.51 7.49
CA ASP A 53 -3.97 16.92 6.15
C ASP A 53 -4.37 15.89 5.08
N GLY A 54 -4.85 14.71 5.48
CA GLY A 54 -5.21 13.63 4.58
C GLY A 54 -4.02 12.77 4.16
N ASP A 55 -2.93 12.81 4.90
CA ASP A 55 -1.73 12.01 4.70
C ASP A 55 -1.70 10.83 5.68
N PHE A 56 -1.21 9.66 5.25
CA PHE A 56 -1.02 8.50 6.11
C PHE A 56 0.45 8.12 6.22
N CYS A 57 0.83 7.60 7.40
CA CYS A 57 2.21 7.18 7.65
C CYS A 57 2.47 5.78 7.10
N LEU A 58 3.30 5.68 6.07
CA LEU A 58 3.80 4.41 5.54
C LEU A 58 5.21 4.13 6.05
N LYS A 59 5.36 3.11 6.89
CA LYS A 59 6.65 2.57 7.33
C LYS A 59 7.16 1.58 6.28
N THR A 60 8.09 2.01 5.45
CA THR A 60 8.80 1.12 4.53
C THR A 60 10.07 0.58 5.16
N ASP A 61 10.45 -0.64 4.79
CA ASP A 61 11.79 -1.13 5.05
C ASP A 61 12.80 -0.42 4.13
N ARG A 62 14.04 -0.27 4.62
CA ARG A 62 15.15 0.47 3.98
C ARG A 62 15.48 0.02 2.55
N SER A 63 14.94 -1.13 2.16
CA SER A 63 15.09 -1.74 0.84
C SER A 63 14.34 -1.01 -0.29
N THR A 64 13.31 -0.22 0.01
CA THR A 64 12.47 0.44 -1.03
C THR A 64 12.67 1.95 -1.08
N ILE A 65 13.00 2.59 0.04
CA ILE A 65 13.41 4.01 0.11
C ILE A 65 14.67 4.09 0.97
N PRO A 66 15.82 4.50 0.41
CA PRO A 66 17.04 4.62 1.19
C PRO A 66 16.93 5.81 2.15
N GLY A 67 16.70 5.54 3.44
CA GLY A 67 16.97 6.50 4.51
C GLY A 67 15.85 6.84 5.49
N THR A 68 14.60 6.43 5.28
CA THR A 68 13.49 6.93 6.12
C THR A 68 12.65 5.81 6.73
N LEU A 69 12.44 5.89 8.05
CA LEU A 69 11.67 4.94 8.86
C LEU A 69 10.14 5.09 8.72
N GLY A 70 9.69 6.03 7.89
CA GLY A 70 8.29 6.35 7.63
C GLY A 70 8.18 7.48 6.62
N ILE A 71 7.27 7.37 5.64
CA ILE A 71 6.94 8.40 4.67
C ILE A 71 5.46 8.76 4.82
N GLY A 72 5.15 10.06 4.88
CA GLY A 72 3.77 10.55 4.77
C GLY A 72 3.34 10.49 3.31
N LEU A 73 2.22 9.82 3.04
CA LEU A 73 1.68 9.69 1.69
C LEU A 73 0.23 10.20 1.62
N PRO A 74 -0.17 10.89 0.54
CA PRO A 74 -1.50 11.47 0.43
C PRO A 74 -2.57 10.42 0.16
N PHE A 75 -3.46 10.22 1.13
CA PHE A 75 -4.60 9.30 1.03
C PHE A 75 -5.50 9.65 -0.15
N ALA A 76 -5.69 10.94 -0.44
CA ALA A 76 -6.48 11.43 -1.57
C ALA A 76 -6.01 10.92 -2.95
N ARG A 77 -4.74 10.47 -3.07
CA ARG A 77 -4.18 9.93 -4.32
C ARG A 77 -4.11 8.41 -4.34
N LEU A 78 -4.49 7.76 -3.23
CA LEU A 78 -4.50 6.31 -3.12
C LEU A 78 -5.66 5.74 -3.93
N ILE A 79 -5.35 4.99 -4.99
CA ILE A 79 -6.35 4.23 -5.75
C ILE A 79 -6.84 3.05 -4.91
N GLY A 80 -5.93 2.39 -4.22
CA GLY A 80 -6.24 1.25 -3.37
C GLY A 80 -4.98 0.51 -2.94
N TRP A 81 -5.17 -0.52 -2.13
CA TRP A 81 -4.06 -1.24 -1.49
C TRP A 81 -4.27 -2.75 -1.50
N ALA A 82 -3.20 -3.53 -1.37
CA ALA A 82 -3.28 -4.98 -1.28
C ALA A 82 -2.13 -5.53 -0.47
N TYR A 83 -2.38 -6.53 0.38
CA TYR A 83 -1.30 -7.17 1.13
C TYR A 83 -0.21 -7.72 0.19
N GLU A 84 1.05 -7.43 0.53
CA GLU A 84 2.16 -8.15 -0.06
C GLU A 84 2.19 -9.54 0.56
N ASN A 85 1.62 -10.52 -0.14
CA ASN A 85 1.83 -11.90 0.29
C ASN A 85 3.35 -12.15 0.30
N PRO A 86 3.93 -12.60 1.43
CA PRO A 86 5.35 -12.92 1.45
C PRO A 86 5.56 -13.94 0.35
N LYS A 87 6.60 -13.72 -0.46
CA LYS A 87 7.08 -14.72 -1.40
C LYS A 87 7.00 -16.05 -0.68
N ARG A 88 6.19 -16.98 -1.21
CA ARG A 88 6.30 -18.41 -0.94
C ARG A 88 7.80 -18.67 -0.95
N ALA A 89 8.42 -18.85 0.22
CA ALA A 89 9.83 -19.15 0.31
C ALA A 89 10.02 -20.34 -0.62
N LYS A 90 10.85 -20.18 -1.66
CA LYS A 90 11.22 -21.33 -2.49
C LYS A 90 11.84 -22.33 -1.50
N LYS A 91 11.15 -23.47 -1.38
CA LYS A 91 11.56 -24.64 -0.61
C LYS A 91 12.94 -25.10 -1.05
#